data_AF-A0A7C0ULP1-F1
#
_entry.id   AF-A0A7C0ULP1-F1
#
_cell.length_a   1.000
_cell.length_b   1.000
_cell.length_c   1.000
_cell.angle_alpha   90.00
_cell.angle_beta   90.00
_cell.angle_gamma   90.00
#
_symmetry.space_group_name_H-M   'P 1'
#
loop_
_entity.id
_entity.type
_entity.pdbx_description
1 polymer ?
#
loop_
_entity_poly.entity_id
_entity_poly.type
_entity_poly.pdbx_seq_one_letter_code
_entity_poly.pdbx_strand_id
1 'polypeptide(L)'
;MPKPYKLTIAIISSLLILTAMYYGSFLPFRKSQLYINAQIGLSRGVSSLQEFNNLFEPALDFYSPVGQDEIVSGYLRVLISLLEQQSNKEIVDILTKQAETRMAPILEKEKGFGLSQNIYNLASIYAISAIRFNDDIYYEKGVEMFKLGLKHSPNRAMFLYGLLNLYQFKNNKKGIREVGEIILKYWPGDEQVKQIIKLTK
;
A
#
# COMPACT_ATOMS: atom_id res chain seq x y z
N MET A 1 -8.48 44.23 -37.52
CA MET A 1 -9.02 43.76 -36.21
C MET A 1 -9.33 42.27 -36.34
N PRO A 2 -8.91 41.42 -35.38
CA PRO A 2 -9.30 40.01 -35.39
C PRO A 2 -10.83 39.93 -35.35
N LYS A 3 -11.41 39.05 -36.17
CA LYS A 3 -12.86 38.80 -36.14
C LYS A 3 -13.24 38.36 -34.71
N PRO A 4 -14.39 38.79 -34.17
CA PRO A 4 -14.73 38.60 -32.75
C PRO A 4 -14.64 37.14 -32.30
N TYR A 5 -15.01 36.19 -33.18
CA TYR A 5 -14.89 34.76 -32.89
C TYR A 5 -13.44 34.28 -32.67
N LYS A 6 -12.44 34.88 -33.32
CA LYS A 6 -11.02 34.51 -33.13
C LYS A 6 -10.54 34.89 -31.73
N LEU A 7 -10.97 36.05 -31.23
CA LEU A 7 -10.66 36.49 -29.88
C LEU A 7 -11.32 35.58 -28.84
N THR A 8 -12.59 35.23 -29.04
CA THR A 8 -13.30 34.27 -28.16
C THR A 8 -12.61 32.91 -28.12
N ILE A 9 -12.23 32.36 -29.27
CA ILE A 9 -11.52 31.08 -29.35
C ILE A 9 -10.17 31.16 -28.63
N ALA A 10 -9.42 32.25 -28.82
CA ALA A 10 -8.14 32.44 -28.14
C ALA A 10 -8.29 32.46 -26.62
N ILE A 11 -9.27 33.22 -26.09
CA ILE A 11 -9.53 33.30 -24.64
C ILE A 11 -9.89 31.93 -24.07
N ILE A 12 -10.82 31.21 -24.72
CA ILE A 12 -11.23 29.86 -24.28
C ILE A 12 -10.04 28.90 -24.31
N SER A 13 -9.24 28.95 -25.38
CA SER A 13 -8.06 28.07 -25.52
C SER A 13 -7.02 28.36 -24.44
N SER A 14 -6.75 29.64 -24.14
CA SER A 14 -5.86 30.03 -23.05
C SER A 14 -6.36 29.55 -21.68
N LEU A 15 -7.66 29.69 -21.41
CA LEU A 15 -8.24 29.19 -20.16
C LEU A 15 -8.14 27.66 -20.03
N LEU A 16 -8.37 26.92 -21.13
CA LEU A 16 -8.20 25.47 -21.16
C LEU A 16 -6.74 25.06 -20.91
N ILE A 17 -5.78 25.74 -21.52
CA ILE A 17 -4.34 25.48 -21.30
C ILE A 17 -3.96 25.74 -19.84
N LEU A 18 -4.37 26.87 -19.26
CA LEU A 18 -4.08 27.18 -17.86
C LEU A 18 -4.69 26.15 -16.91
N THR A 19 -5.92 25.70 -17.19
CA THR A 19 -6.59 24.64 -16.43
C THR A 19 -5.83 23.33 -16.54
N ALA A 20 -5.43 22.93 -17.75
CA ALA A 20 -4.65 21.71 -17.98
C ALA A 20 -3.29 21.76 -17.29
N MET A 21 -2.58 22.89 -17.33
CA MET A 21 -1.31 23.06 -16.62
C MET A 21 -1.49 22.98 -15.10
N TYR A 22 -2.55 23.57 -14.56
CA TYR A 22 -2.81 23.56 -13.13
C TYR A 22 -3.12 22.14 -12.62
N TYR A 23 -4.08 21.45 -13.24
CA TYR A 23 -4.48 20.11 -12.80
C TYR A 23 -3.53 19.00 -13.25
N GLY A 24 -2.96 19.11 -14.45
CA GLY A 24 -2.10 18.08 -15.03
C GLY A 24 -0.63 18.17 -14.60
N SER A 25 -0.16 19.34 -14.14
CA SER A 25 1.26 19.53 -13.82
C SER A 25 1.47 20.12 -12.43
N PHE A 26 0.84 21.25 -12.10
CA PHE A 26 1.10 21.94 -10.84
C PHE A 26 0.65 21.15 -9.61
N LEU A 27 -0.60 20.67 -9.58
CA LEU A 27 -1.11 19.89 -8.44
C LEU A 27 -0.32 18.58 -8.20
N PRO A 28 -0.05 17.74 -9.22
CA PRO A 28 0.77 16.54 -9.03
C PRO A 28 2.19 16.86 -8.56
N PHE A 29 2.82 17.88 -9.14
CA PHE A 29 4.15 18.31 -8.73
C PHE A 29 4.17 18.75 -7.26
N ARG A 30 3.20 19.58 -6.85
CA ARG A 30 3.12 20.07 -5.47
C ARG A 30 2.91 18.93 -4.47
N LYS A 31 2.06 17.97 -4.81
CA LYS A 31 1.84 16.77 -4.00
C LYS A 31 3.11 15.95 -3.81
N SER A 32 3.82 15.68 -4.90
CA SER A 32 5.10 14.95 -4.86
C SER A 32 6.14 15.69 -4.03
N GLN A 33 6.22 17.02 -4.12
CA GLN A 33 7.11 17.82 -3.26
C GLN A 33 6.77 17.67 -1.77
N LEU A 34 5.47 17.73 -1.40
CA LEU A 34 5.05 17.55 -0.01
C LEU A 34 5.48 16.18 0.52
N TYR A 35 5.32 15.12 -0.29
CA TYR A 35 5.74 13.79 0.10
C TYR A 35 7.26 13.64 0.22
N ILE A 36 8.03 14.20 -0.71
CA ILE A 36 9.50 14.21 -0.64
C ILE A 36 9.96 14.94 0.62
N ASN A 37 9.36 16.08 0.94
CA ASN A 37 9.66 16.82 2.16
C ASN A 37 9.34 16.01 3.42
N ALA A 38 8.23 15.26 3.42
CA ALA A 38 7.89 14.35 4.51
C ALA A 38 8.95 13.26 4.70
N GLN A 39 9.44 12.65 3.62
CA GLN A 39 10.50 11.65 3.67
C GLN A 39 11.84 12.22 4.17
N ILE A 40 12.22 13.41 3.69
CA ILE A 40 13.42 14.10 4.16
C ILE A 40 13.28 14.45 5.65
N GLY A 41 12.10 14.89 6.08
CA GLY A 41 11.79 15.15 7.48
C GLY A 41 11.93 13.89 8.34
N LEU A 42 11.40 12.76 7.86
CA LEU A 42 11.54 11.47 8.53
C LEU A 42 13.01 11.07 8.72
N SER A 43 13.85 11.27 7.70
CA SER A 43 15.30 10.98 7.78
C SER A 43 16.06 11.86 8.77
N ARG A 44 15.51 13.01 9.18
CA ARG A 44 16.10 13.89 10.20
C ARG A 44 15.77 13.45 11.63
N GLY A 45 14.94 12.42 11.78
CA GLY A 45 14.47 11.90 13.04
C GLY A 45 13.06 12.41 13.36
N VAL A 46 12.25 11.50 13.89
CA VAL A 46 10.89 11.78 14.35
C VAL A 46 10.75 11.15 15.73
N SER A 47 10.34 11.95 16.70
CA SER A 47 10.32 11.53 18.11
C SER A 47 8.92 11.19 18.62
N SER A 48 7.88 11.50 17.84
CA SER A 48 6.49 11.23 18.25
C SER A 48 5.57 10.89 17.07
N LEU A 49 4.46 10.24 17.39
CA LEU A 49 3.41 9.96 16.42
C LEU A 49 2.78 11.25 15.86
N GLN A 50 2.67 12.31 16.68
CA GLN A 50 2.15 13.59 16.22
C GLN A 50 3.08 14.23 15.18
N GLU A 51 4.39 14.21 15.44
CA GLU A 51 5.39 14.72 14.49
C GLU A 51 5.38 13.90 13.19
N PHE A 52 5.26 12.58 13.28
CA PHE A 52 5.09 11.71 12.12
C PHE A 52 3.86 12.10 11.28
N ASN A 53 2.72 12.32 11.93
CA ASN A 53 1.48 12.72 11.25
C ASN A 53 1.64 14.10 10.60
N ASN A 54 2.19 15.07 11.32
CA ASN A 54 2.43 16.42 10.81
C ASN A 54 3.33 16.44 9.57
N LEU A 55 4.24 15.46 9.43
CA LEU A 55 5.08 15.32 8.24
C LEU A 55 4.29 14.79 7.03
N PHE A 56 3.50 13.73 7.20
CA PHE A 56 2.88 13.01 6.07
C PHE A 56 1.47 13.50 5.71
N GLU A 57 0.68 13.99 6.66
CA GLU A 57 -0.69 14.48 6.42
C GLU A 57 -0.77 15.52 5.30
N PRO A 58 0.10 16.55 5.24
CA PRO A 58 0.05 17.51 4.15
C PRO A 58 0.15 16.86 2.76
N ALA A 59 0.95 15.81 2.61
CA ALA A 59 1.08 15.11 1.33
C ALA A 59 -0.11 14.17 1.04
N LEU A 60 -0.60 13.49 2.08
CA LEU A 60 -1.70 12.52 1.97
C LEU A 60 -3.04 13.19 1.70
N ASP A 61 -3.27 14.37 2.27
CA ASP A 61 -4.53 15.11 2.18
C ASP A 61 -4.56 16.17 1.06
N PHE A 62 -3.42 16.46 0.43
CA PHE A 62 -3.36 17.40 -0.68
C PHE A 62 -4.09 16.85 -1.91
N TYR A 63 -5.10 17.57 -2.41
CA TYR A 63 -5.81 17.17 -3.61
C TYR A 63 -4.92 17.22 -4.86
N SER A 64 -4.93 16.13 -5.62
CA SER A 64 -4.34 16.05 -6.95
C SER A 64 -5.12 15.02 -7.76
N PRO A 65 -5.40 15.28 -9.06
CA PRO A 65 -6.12 14.33 -9.90
C PRO A 65 -5.35 13.03 -10.15
N VAL A 66 -4.02 13.06 -9.98
CA VAL A 66 -3.13 11.90 -10.10
C VAL A 66 -2.13 11.86 -8.94
N GLY A 67 -1.57 10.69 -8.64
CA GLY A 67 -0.51 10.54 -7.63
C GLY A 67 -0.98 10.06 -6.25
N GLN A 68 -2.29 9.96 -5.97
CA GLN A 68 -2.77 9.52 -4.65
C GLN A 68 -2.30 8.09 -4.36
N ASP A 69 -2.48 7.18 -5.31
CA ASP A 69 -2.21 5.76 -5.13
C ASP A 69 -0.72 5.51 -4.87
N GLU A 70 0.16 6.27 -5.52
CA GLU A 70 1.61 6.22 -5.35
C GLU A 70 2.06 6.77 -3.99
N ILE A 71 1.50 7.91 -3.56
CA ILE A 71 1.80 8.50 -2.25
C ILE A 71 1.34 7.59 -1.12
N VAL A 72 0.12 7.02 -1.21
CA VAL A 72 -0.35 6.02 -0.24
C VAL A 72 0.55 4.80 -0.27
N SER A 73 0.93 4.29 -1.45
CA SER A 73 1.86 3.16 -1.57
C SER A 73 3.18 3.41 -0.84
N GLY A 74 3.75 4.60 -1.04
CA GLY A 74 4.99 5.03 -0.39
C GLY A 74 4.84 5.12 1.12
N TYR A 75 3.76 5.75 1.58
CA TYR A 75 3.43 5.85 3.00
C TYR A 75 3.28 4.48 3.67
N LEU A 76 2.59 3.52 3.04
CA LEU A 76 2.48 2.17 3.59
C LEU A 76 3.84 1.46 3.72
N ARG A 77 4.78 1.69 2.79
CA ARG A 77 6.15 1.15 2.91
C ARG A 77 6.90 1.76 4.10
N VAL A 78 6.70 3.05 4.37
CA VAL A 78 7.23 3.70 5.57
C VAL A 78 6.63 3.05 6.82
N LEU A 79 5.31 2.83 6.86
CA LEU A 79 4.66 2.17 7.99
C LEU A 79 5.20 0.75 8.22
N ILE A 80 5.39 -0.05 7.19
CA ILE A 80 5.99 -1.39 7.29
C ILE A 80 7.32 -1.32 8.06
N SER A 81 8.22 -0.41 7.66
CA SER A 81 9.52 -0.24 8.32
C SER A 81 9.40 0.22 9.78
N LEU A 82 8.44 1.09 10.09
CA LEU A 82 8.20 1.54 11.47
C LEU A 82 7.63 0.43 12.36
N LEU A 83 6.70 -0.37 11.83
CA LEU A 83 6.07 -1.47 12.55
C LEU A 83 7.07 -2.58 12.90
N GLU A 84 8.07 -2.83 12.05
CA GLU A 84 9.16 -3.77 12.33
C GLU A 84 10.02 -3.38 13.54
N GLN A 85 10.04 -2.10 13.91
CA GLN A 85 10.85 -1.57 15.01
C GLN A 85 10.03 -1.28 16.27
N GLN A 86 8.70 -1.24 16.14
CA GLN A 86 7.82 -0.88 17.24
C GLN A 86 7.58 -2.06 18.19
N SER A 87 7.58 -1.79 19.50
CA SER A 87 7.23 -2.75 20.55
C SER A 87 5.92 -2.40 21.26
N ASN A 88 5.46 -1.16 21.15
CA ASN A 88 4.19 -0.72 21.71
C ASN A 88 3.01 -1.09 20.77
N LYS A 89 2.14 -1.99 21.22
CA LYS A 89 0.94 -2.43 20.48
C LYS A 89 -0.01 -1.28 20.17
N GLU A 90 -0.21 -0.33 21.10
CA GLU A 90 -1.12 0.81 20.90
C GLU A 90 -0.68 1.66 19.71
N ILE A 91 0.63 1.92 19.59
CA ILE A 91 1.19 2.65 18.43
C ILE A 91 0.97 1.86 17.14
N VAL A 92 1.18 0.53 17.18
CA VAL A 92 0.90 -0.34 16.03
C VAL A 92 -0.56 -0.31 15.63
N ASP A 93 -1.48 -0.32 16.59
CA ASP A 93 -2.92 -0.25 16.35
C ASP A 93 -3.30 1.07 15.66
N ILE A 94 -2.73 2.20 16.11
CA ILE A 94 -2.96 3.50 15.49
C ILE A 94 -2.40 3.55 14.06
N LEU A 95 -1.15 3.14 13.86
CA LEU A 95 -0.51 3.16 12.53
C LEU A 95 -1.22 2.22 11.54
N THR A 96 -1.64 1.04 12.01
CA THR A 96 -2.44 0.11 11.20
C THR A 96 -3.78 0.71 10.83
N LYS A 97 -4.45 1.41 11.78
CA LYS A 97 -5.71 2.08 11.49
C LYS A 97 -5.57 3.21 10.48
N GLN A 98 -4.45 3.95 10.53
CA GLN A 98 -4.13 4.95 9.52
C GLN A 98 -3.93 4.30 8.14
N ALA A 99 -3.19 3.19 8.06
CA ALA A 99 -3.03 2.42 6.82
C ALA A 99 -4.38 2.02 6.21
N GLU A 100 -5.29 1.46 7.03
CA GLU A 100 -6.66 1.12 6.62
C GLU A 100 -7.40 2.33 6.04
N THR A 101 -7.38 3.44 6.77
CA THR A 101 -8.12 4.66 6.40
C THR A 101 -7.62 5.22 5.07
N ARG A 102 -6.30 5.22 4.85
CA ARG A 102 -5.71 5.70 3.59
C ARG A 102 -5.92 4.73 2.43
N MET A 103 -6.10 3.45 2.72
CA MET A 103 -6.35 2.41 1.71
C MET A 103 -7.82 2.26 1.31
N ALA A 104 -8.77 2.56 2.19
CA ALA A 104 -10.20 2.43 1.93
C ALA A 104 -10.65 2.97 0.56
N PRO A 105 -10.35 4.24 0.17
CA PRO A 105 -10.78 4.76 -1.13
C PRO A 105 -10.08 4.12 -2.34
N ILE A 106 -8.93 3.45 -2.14
CA ILE A 106 -8.23 2.70 -3.20
C ILE A 106 -8.90 1.33 -3.38
N LEU A 107 -9.26 0.68 -2.27
CA LEU A 107 -9.95 -0.61 -2.30
C LEU A 107 -11.36 -0.48 -2.90
N GLU A 108 -12.10 0.58 -2.56
CA GLU A 108 -13.45 0.85 -3.10
C GLU A 108 -13.48 0.98 -4.63
N LYS A 109 -12.40 1.46 -5.24
CA LYS A 109 -12.31 1.58 -6.71
C LYS A 109 -12.17 0.23 -7.40
N GLU A 110 -11.63 -0.78 -6.70
CA GLU A 110 -11.25 -2.11 -7.21
C GLU A 110 -10.36 -2.12 -8.48
N LYS A 111 -9.81 -0.96 -8.86
CA LYS A 111 -8.96 -0.76 -10.03
C LYS A 111 -8.01 0.40 -9.79
N GLY A 112 -6.85 0.36 -10.43
CA GLY A 112 -5.84 1.42 -10.32
C GLY A 112 -4.45 0.89 -10.62
N PHE A 113 -3.59 1.76 -11.13
CA PHE A 113 -2.19 1.42 -11.29
C PHE A 113 -1.58 1.22 -9.89
N GLY A 114 -1.01 0.04 -9.63
CA GLY A 114 -0.43 -0.27 -8.32
C GLY A 114 -1.39 -0.84 -7.27
N LEU A 115 -2.67 -1.09 -7.58
CA LEU A 115 -3.64 -1.67 -6.62
C LEU A 115 -3.09 -2.93 -5.94
N SER A 116 -2.57 -3.90 -6.70
CA SER A 116 -2.00 -5.13 -6.14
C SER A 116 -0.83 -4.84 -5.19
N GLN A 117 0.01 -3.84 -5.49
CA GLN A 117 1.11 -3.48 -4.60
C GLN A 117 0.59 -2.86 -3.30
N ASN A 118 -0.46 -2.04 -3.38
CA ASN A 118 -1.07 -1.41 -2.22
C ASN A 118 -1.79 -2.43 -1.32
N ILE A 119 -2.52 -3.38 -1.91
CA ILE A 119 -3.10 -4.53 -1.19
C ILE A 119 -2.00 -5.31 -0.49
N TYR A 120 -0.89 -5.59 -1.16
CA TYR A 120 0.23 -6.31 -0.55
C TYR A 120 0.84 -5.56 0.62
N ASN A 121 1.05 -4.25 0.48
CA ASN A 121 1.62 -3.45 1.57
C ASN A 121 0.69 -3.47 2.80
N LEU A 122 -0.63 -3.35 2.60
CA LEU A 122 -1.60 -3.45 3.69
C LEU A 122 -1.62 -4.87 4.30
N ALA A 123 -1.59 -5.92 3.48
CA ALA A 123 -1.48 -7.30 3.94
C ALA A 123 -0.21 -7.53 4.78
N SER A 124 0.90 -6.91 4.36
CA SER A 124 2.19 -6.99 5.05
C SER A 124 2.15 -6.27 6.40
N ILE A 125 1.51 -5.10 6.48
CA ILE A 125 1.26 -4.39 7.73
C ILE A 125 0.53 -5.31 8.72
N TYR A 126 -0.58 -5.91 8.30
CA TYR A 126 -1.31 -6.86 9.14
C TYR A 126 -0.46 -8.07 9.54
N ALA A 127 0.30 -8.63 8.60
CA ALA A 127 1.11 -9.81 8.87
C ALA A 127 2.22 -9.53 9.90
N ILE A 128 2.90 -8.39 9.78
CA ILE A 128 3.91 -7.94 10.74
C ILE A 128 3.28 -7.76 12.12
N SER A 129 2.15 -7.07 12.19
CA SER A 129 1.42 -6.85 13.44
C SER A 129 0.96 -8.17 14.07
N ALA A 130 0.44 -9.10 13.27
CA ALA A 130 -0.01 -10.42 13.72
C ALA A 130 1.13 -11.24 14.32
N ILE A 131 2.26 -11.34 13.61
CA ILE A 131 3.42 -12.12 14.04
C ILE A 131 4.03 -11.53 15.31
N ARG A 132 4.13 -10.20 15.35
CA ARG A 132 4.78 -9.49 16.46
C ARG A 132 4.01 -9.59 17.77
N PHE A 133 2.69 -9.43 17.71
CA PHE A 133 1.84 -9.38 18.90
C PHE A 133 1.06 -10.67 19.14
N ASN A 134 1.22 -11.68 18.28
CA ASN A 134 0.43 -12.90 18.27
C ASN A 134 -1.09 -12.63 18.29
N ASP A 135 -1.53 -11.63 17.54
CA ASP A 135 -2.91 -11.14 17.52
C ASP A 135 -3.69 -11.80 16.37
N ASP A 136 -4.78 -12.50 16.72
CA ASP A 136 -5.61 -13.22 15.76
C ASP A 136 -6.38 -12.28 14.82
N ILE A 137 -6.76 -11.09 15.27
CA ILE A 137 -7.49 -10.12 14.43
C ILE A 137 -6.59 -9.66 13.29
N TYR A 138 -5.32 -9.37 13.59
CA TYR A 138 -4.34 -9.01 12.56
C TYR A 138 -4.03 -10.18 11.63
N TYR A 139 -3.95 -11.39 12.17
CA TYR A 139 -3.75 -12.58 11.34
C TYR A 139 -4.90 -12.75 10.33
N GLU A 140 -6.15 -12.67 10.78
CA GLU A 140 -7.33 -12.83 9.93
C GLU A 140 -7.37 -11.77 8.82
N LYS A 141 -7.17 -10.49 9.18
CA LYS A 141 -7.10 -9.39 8.21
C LYS A 141 -5.95 -9.54 7.22
N GLY A 142 -4.78 -10.00 7.68
CA GLY A 142 -3.64 -10.30 6.82
C GLY A 142 -3.96 -11.39 5.79
N VAL A 143 -4.56 -12.49 6.25
CA VAL A 143 -5.01 -13.58 5.38
C VAL A 143 -6.05 -13.10 4.37
N GLU A 144 -7.03 -12.30 4.81
CA GLU A 144 -8.04 -11.72 3.94
C GLU A 144 -7.41 -10.86 2.84
N MET A 145 -6.51 -9.95 3.21
CA MET A 145 -5.86 -9.04 2.25
C MET A 145 -4.95 -9.78 1.27
N PHE A 146 -4.19 -10.80 1.72
CA PHE A 146 -3.41 -11.60 0.78
C PHE A 146 -4.31 -12.39 -0.19
N LYS A 147 -5.42 -12.95 0.29
CA LYS A 147 -6.42 -13.62 -0.57
C LYS A 147 -7.06 -12.66 -1.56
N LEU A 148 -7.38 -11.44 -1.13
CA LEU A 148 -7.86 -10.37 -2.01
C LEU A 148 -6.81 -10.08 -3.10
N GLY A 149 -5.54 -9.98 -2.73
CA GLY A 149 -4.43 -9.84 -3.68
C GLY A 149 -4.38 -10.95 -4.72
N LEU A 150 -4.56 -12.21 -4.29
CA LEU A 150 -4.62 -13.36 -5.19
C LEU A 150 -5.87 -13.37 -6.08
N LYS A 151 -7.00 -12.83 -5.64
CA LYS A 151 -8.19 -12.65 -6.50
C LYS A 151 -7.87 -11.76 -7.71
N HIS A 152 -7.06 -10.72 -7.52
CA HIS A 152 -6.62 -9.83 -8.61
C HIS A 152 -5.38 -10.32 -9.36
N SER A 153 -4.54 -11.14 -8.73
CA SER A 153 -3.29 -11.64 -9.32
C SER A 153 -2.97 -13.06 -8.81
N PRO A 154 -3.63 -14.10 -9.35
CA PRO A 154 -3.67 -15.45 -8.75
C PRO A 154 -2.33 -16.16 -8.62
N ASN A 155 -1.34 -15.79 -9.43
CA ASN A 155 -0.02 -16.41 -9.48
C ASN A 155 1.08 -15.45 -9.01
N ARG A 156 0.75 -14.38 -8.30
CA ARG A 156 1.74 -13.39 -7.87
C ARG A 156 2.44 -13.86 -6.60
N ALA A 157 3.70 -14.27 -6.75
CA ALA A 157 4.54 -14.89 -5.72
C ALA A 157 4.42 -14.23 -4.35
N MET A 158 4.61 -12.91 -4.27
CA MET A 158 4.55 -12.14 -3.03
C MET A 158 3.28 -12.38 -2.18
N PHE A 159 2.10 -12.57 -2.78
CA PHE A 159 0.90 -12.89 -2.00
C PHE A 159 0.88 -14.35 -1.54
N LEU A 160 1.34 -15.28 -2.37
CA LEU A 160 1.41 -16.71 -2.03
C LEU A 160 2.38 -16.95 -0.87
N TYR A 161 3.60 -16.39 -0.94
CA TYR A 161 4.57 -16.51 0.15
C TYR A 161 4.11 -15.78 1.41
N GLY A 162 3.44 -14.62 1.28
CA GLY A 162 2.83 -13.93 2.41
C GLY A 162 1.81 -14.80 3.16
N LEU A 163 0.88 -15.46 2.44
CA LEU A 163 -0.06 -16.42 3.05
C LEU A 163 0.63 -17.62 3.66
N LEU A 164 1.61 -18.20 2.95
CA LEU A 164 2.35 -19.35 3.45
C LEU A 164 3.03 -19.02 4.78
N ASN A 165 3.62 -17.83 4.92
CA ASN A 165 4.24 -17.38 6.15
C ASN A 165 3.23 -17.22 7.29
N LEU A 166 2.07 -16.60 7.04
CA LEU A 166 1.01 -16.49 8.06
C LEU A 166 0.46 -17.86 8.47
N TYR A 167 0.24 -18.76 7.53
CA TYR A 167 -0.24 -20.10 7.85
C TYR A 167 0.79 -20.92 8.61
N GLN A 168 2.08 -20.78 8.32
CA GLN A 168 3.14 -21.37 9.14
C GLN A 168 3.14 -20.79 10.55
N PHE A 169 3.01 -19.47 10.69
CA PHE A 169 2.95 -18.79 11.98
C PHE A 169 1.83 -19.33 12.89
N LYS A 170 0.62 -19.56 12.35
CA LYS A 170 -0.50 -20.16 13.09
C LYS A 170 -0.55 -21.69 13.04
N ASN A 171 0.47 -22.35 12.49
CA ASN A 171 0.51 -23.80 12.29
C ASN A 171 -0.76 -24.35 11.57
N ASN A 172 -1.30 -23.57 10.63
CA ASN A 172 -2.47 -23.93 9.83
C ASN A 172 -2.06 -24.94 8.74
N LYS A 173 -1.96 -26.22 9.13
CA LYS A 173 -1.50 -27.30 8.25
C LYS A 173 -2.23 -27.38 6.92
N LYS A 174 -3.56 -27.16 6.93
CA LYS A 174 -4.38 -27.16 5.72
C LYS A 174 -3.99 -26.01 4.79
N GLY A 175 -3.92 -24.78 5.32
CA GLY A 175 -3.54 -23.60 4.55
C GLY A 175 -2.12 -23.68 3.99
N ILE A 176 -1.16 -24.20 4.78
CA ILE A 176 0.22 -24.44 4.34
C ILE A 176 0.24 -25.36 3.12
N ARG A 177 -0.51 -26.47 3.17
CA ARG A 177 -0.56 -27.44 2.06
C ARG A 177 -1.20 -26.83 0.82
N GLU A 178 -2.37 -26.21 0.96
CA GLU A 178 -3.10 -25.60 -0.16
C GLU A 178 -2.25 -24.55 -0.88
N VAL A 179 -1.65 -23.61 -0.14
CA VAL A 179 -0.83 -22.55 -0.75
C VAL A 179 0.49 -23.10 -1.26
N GLY A 180 1.13 -24.02 -0.53
CA GLY A 180 2.37 -24.65 -0.96
C GLY A 180 2.22 -25.43 -2.26
N GLU A 181 1.12 -26.16 -2.44
CA GLU A 181 0.82 -26.87 -3.70
C GLU A 181 0.63 -25.89 -4.86
N ILE A 182 -0.02 -24.75 -4.63
CA ILE A 182 -0.13 -23.69 -5.65
C ILE A 182 1.25 -23.13 -6.00
N ILE A 183 2.10 -22.86 -5.02
CA ILE A 183 3.47 -22.39 -5.27
C ILE A 183 4.24 -23.42 -6.10
N LEU A 184 4.24 -24.70 -5.71
CA LEU A 184 4.97 -25.74 -6.45
C LEU A 184 4.39 -26.03 -7.84
N LYS A 185 3.10 -25.75 -8.07
CA LYS A 185 2.51 -25.79 -9.41
C LYS A 185 3.16 -24.77 -10.35
N TYR A 186 3.47 -23.57 -9.86
CA TYR A 186 4.08 -22.50 -10.66
C TYR A 186 5.63 -22.52 -10.61
N TRP A 187 6.21 -22.94 -9.48
CA TRP A 187 7.65 -23.02 -9.23
C TRP A 187 8.02 -24.41 -8.67
N PRO A 188 8.01 -25.46 -9.50
CA PRO A 188 8.26 -26.84 -9.06
C PRO A 188 9.67 -27.08 -8.51
N GLY A 189 10.60 -26.15 -8.72
CA GLY A 189 11.97 -26.19 -8.18
C GLY A 189 12.13 -25.58 -6.78
N ASP A 190 11.07 -25.08 -6.15
CA ASP A 190 11.16 -24.48 -4.82
C ASP A 190 11.33 -25.56 -3.72
N GLU A 191 12.59 -25.88 -3.42
CA GLU A 191 12.94 -26.88 -2.41
C GLU A 191 12.52 -26.49 -0.99
N GLN A 192 12.47 -25.19 -0.68
CA GLN A 192 12.04 -24.71 0.63
C GLN A 192 10.57 -25.06 0.86
N VAL A 193 9.70 -24.77 -0.12
CA VAL A 193 8.27 -25.08 -0.02
C VAL A 193 8.03 -26.60 -0.01
N LYS A 194 8.78 -27.39 -0.79
CA LYS A 194 8.72 -28.86 -0.71
C LYS A 194 8.99 -29.37 0.71
N GLN A 195 10.01 -28.83 1.36
CA GLN A 195 10.36 -29.21 2.73
C GLN A 195 9.25 -28.82 3.72
N ILE A 196 8.71 -27.59 3.62
CA ILE A 196 7.61 -27.11 4.46
C ILE A 196 6.39 -28.05 4.36
N ILE A 197 5.96 -28.41 3.16
CA ILE A 197 4.81 -29.30 2.96
C ILE A 197 5.09 -30.70 3.53
N LYS A 198 6.31 -31.22 3.34
CA LYS A 198 6.71 -32.55 3.85
C LYS A 198 6.66 -32.62 5.37
N LEU A 199 7.08 -31.57 6.07
CA LEU A 199 7.03 -31.45 7.53
C LEU A 199 5.61 -31.24 8.07
N THR A 200 4.66 -30.89 7.22
CA THR A 200 3.25 -30.63 7.56
C THR A 200 2.36 -31.87 7.36
N LYS A 201 2.94 -33.03 7.05
CA LYS A 201 2.25 -34.33 7.05
C LYS A 201 1.80 -34.71 8.47
#